data_AF-A0A2X3EPR9-F1
#
_entry.id   AF-A0A2X3EPR9-F1
#
_cell.length_a   1.000
_cell.length_b   1.000
_cell.length_c   1.000
_cell.angle_alpha   90.00
_cell.angle_beta   90.00
_cell.angle_gamma   90.00
#
_symmetry.space_group_name_H-M   'P 1'
#
loop_
_entity.id
_entity.type
_entity.pdbx_description
1 polymer ?
#
loop_
_entity_poly.entity_id
_entity_poly.type
_entity_poly.pdbx_seq_one_letter_code
_entity_poly.pdbx_strand_id
1 'polypeptide(L)'
;MSGAFLAHGYQANRLIAFNDSGVLVHAMGKASAARITLRTVEALEKLAATIPPMAYDVSNYATLGLLSALLDINNPDAPDDHDLSLVSNTLRDAIADARTDASLKCRLGAENRRSSQLVRDRMRASW
;
A
#
# COMPACT_ATOMS: atom_id res chain seq x y z
N MET A 1 -3.59 8.22 -5.78
CA MET A 1 -3.50 7.51 -7.08
C MET A 1 -2.30 8.01 -7.88
N SER A 2 -1.51 7.11 -8.47
CA SER A 2 -0.40 7.44 -9.40
C SER A 2 0.62 8.46 -8.87
N GLY A 3 1.07 9.39 -9.73
CA GLY A 3 2.00 10.46 -9.42
C GLY A 3 1.63 11.32 -8.21
N ALA A 4 0.34 11.51 -7.92
CA ALA A 4 -0.07 12.24 -6.72
C ALA A 4 0.40 11.53 -5.45
N PHE A 5 0.30 10.20 -5.39
CA PHE A 5 0.78 9.45 -4.22
C PHE A 5 2.32 9.37 -4.18
N LEU A 6 2.99 9.33 -5.34
CA LEU A 6 4.45 9.41 -5.40
C LEU A 6 4.99 10.71 -4.81
N ALA A 7 4.36 11.84 -5.16
CA ALA A 7 4.73 13.17 -4.68
C ALA A 7 4.29 13.40 -3.23
N HIS A 8 3.11 12.90 -2.85
CA HIS A 8 2.51 13.12 -1.54
C HIS A 8 2.10 11.79 -0.91
N GLY A 9 3.06 11.16 -0.22
CA GLY A 9 2.82 9.97 0.61
C GLY A 9 3.89 8.89 0.45
N TYR A 10 4.26 8.52 -0.78
CA TYR A 10 5.06 7.30 -0.98
C TYR A 10 6.53 7.41 -0.54
N GLN A 11 7.00 8.62 -0.24
CA GLN A 11 8.28 8.90 0.42
C GLN A 11 8.28 8.66 1.95
N ALA A 12 7.13 8.38 2.57
CA ALA A 12 7.02 8.22 4.02
C ALA A 12 7.85 7.03 4.55
N ASN A 13 8.45 7.14 5.72
CA ASN A 13 9.18 6.02 6.33
C ASN A 13 8.25 4.85 6.69
N ARG A 14 6.99 5.15 7.01
CA ARG A 14 5.93 4.19 7.35
C ARG A 14 4.64 4.57 6.62
N LEU A 15 3.91 3.57 6.15
CA LEU A 15 2.62 3.76 5.50
C LEU A 15 1.54 3.12 6.37
N ILE A 16 0.52 3.89 6.70
CA ILE A 16 -0.66 3.42 7.43
C ILE A 16 -1.86 3.64 6.53
N ALA A 17 -2.78 2.70 6.50
CA ALA A 17 -4.03 2.84 5.78
C ALA A 17 -5.21 2.39 6.65
N PHE A 18 -6.40 2.89 6.35
CA PHE A 18 -7.63 2.35 6.91
C PHE A 18 -8.09 1.16 6.07
N ASN A 19 -8.61 0.13 6.75
CA ASN A 19 -9.24 -1.03 6.12
C ASN A 19 -10.65 -0.68 5.67
N ASP A 20 -10.74 0.23 4.71
CA ASP A 20 -12.00 0.73 4.19
C ASP A 20 -12.07 0.59 2.66
N SER A 21 -13.26 0.30 2.15
CA SER A 21 -13.48 0.07 0.72
C SER A 21 -13.25 1.30 -0.16
N GLY A 22 -13.31 2.50 0.43
CA GLY A 22 -12.97 3.76 -0.21
C GLY A 22 -11.46 3.99 -0.34
N VAL A 23 -10.62 3.24 0.39
CA VAL A 23 -9.16 3.36 0.31
C VAL A 23 -8.64 2.54 -0.85
N LEU A 24 -8.30 3.25 -1.94
CA LEU A 24 -7.77 2.65 -3.17
C LEU A 24 -6.34 3.09 -3.45
N VAL A 25 -5.46 2.14 -3.76
CA VAL A 25 -4.06 2.41 -4.13
C VAL A 25 -3.75 1.80 -5.49
N HIS A 26 -3.68 2.64 -6.52
CA HIS A 26 -3.31 2.19 -7.85
C HIS A 26 -2.61 3.28 -8.68
N ALA A 27 -1.94 2.87 -9.76
CA ALA A 27 -1.20 3.76 -10.64
C ALA A 27 -2.09 4.50 -11.66
N MET A 28 -3.34 4.08 -11.84
CA MET A 28 -4.23 4.60 -12.87
C MET A 28 -5.68 4.18 -12.60
N GLY A 29 -6.67 5.01 -12.95
CA GLY A 29 -8.09 4.68 -12.84
C GLY A 29 -8.51 3.53 -13.78
N LYS A 30 -9.55 2.79 -13.41
CA LYS A 30 -10.00 1.57 -14.14
C LYS A 30 -10.26 1.82 -15.63
N ALA A 31 -10.97 2.90 -15.97
CA ALA A 31 -11.29 3.23 -17.37
C ALA A 31 -10.04 3.49 -18.22
N SER A 32 -9.07 4.26 -17.69
CA SER A 32 -7.81 4.53 -18.38
C SER A 32 -6.96 3.26 -18.51
N ALA A 33 -6.90 2.43 -17.45
CA ALA A 33 -6.16 1.17 -17.47
C ALA A 33 -6.75 0.19 -18.49
N ALA A 34 -8.07 0.05 -18.52
CA ALA A 34 -8.79 -0.77 -19.48
C ALA A 34 -8.49 -0.33 -20.93
N ARG A 35 -8.60 0.98 -21.20
CA ARG A 35 -8.30 1.56 -22.52
C ARG A 35 -6.88 1.25 -22.99
N ILE A 36 -5.87 1.50 -22.16
CA ILE A 36 -4.45 1.32 -22.54
C ILE A 36 -4.08 -0.16 -22.65
N THR A 37 -4.68 -1.02 -21.83
CA THR A 37 -4.42 -2.46 -21.87
C THR A 37 -5.30 -3.21 -22.87
N LEU A 38 -6.10 -2.50 -23.67
CA LEU A 38 -7.02 -3.05 -24.67
C LEU A 38 -7.98 -4.10 -24.08
N ARG A 39 -8.53 -3.79 -22.89
CA ARG A 39 -9.47 -4.63 -22.15
C ARG A 39 -10.74 -3.84 -21.82
N THR A 40 -11.81 -4.55 -21.48
CA THR A 40 -12.96 -3.91 -20.82
C THR A 40 -12.66 -3.71 -19.33
N VAL A 41 -13.45 -2.86 -18.66
CA VAL A 41 -13.30 -2.64 -17.21
C VAL A 41 -13.59 -3.93 -16.45
N GLU A 42 -14.62 -4.68 -16.86
CA GLU A 42 -15.03 -5.93 -16.24
C GLU A 42 -13.94 -7.00 -16.35
N ALA A 43 -13.27 -7.07 -17.52
CA ALA A 43 -12.14 -7.98 -17.71
C ALA A 43 -10.95 -7.61 -16.82
N LEU A 44 -10.72 -6.31 -16.60
CA LEU A 44 -9.67 -5.81 -15.71
C LEU A 44 -9.98 -6.11 -14.24
N GLU A 45 -11.23 -6.00 -13.81
CA GLU A 45 -11.67 -6.35 -12.45
C GLU A 45 -11.52 -7.86 -12.17
N LYS A 46 -11.88 -8.71 -13.14
CA LYS A 46 -11.65 -10.16 -13.02
C LYS A 46 -10.17 -10.50 -12.86
N LEU A 47 -9.28 -9.80 -13.58
CA LEU A 47 -7.83 -9.97 -13.43
C LEU A 47 -7.33 -9.48 -12.07
N ALA A 48 -7.79 -8.31 -11.64
CA ALA A 48 -7.45 -7.73 -10.33
C ALA A 48 -7.78 -8.68 -9.16
N ALA A 49 -8.87 -9.45 -9.24
CA ALA A 49 -9.25 -10.41 -8.21
C ALA A 49 -8.27 -11.60 -8.07
N THR A 50 -7.43 -11.85 -9.08
CA THR A 50 -6.49 -13.00 -9.09
C THR A 50 -5.02 -12.58 -9.07
N ILE A 51 -4.73 -11.30 -9.37
CA ILE A 51 -3.37 -10.76 -9.46
C ILE A 51 -3.30 -9.58 -8.46
N PRO A 52 -2.82 -9.82 -7.21
CA PRO A 52 -2.86 -8.80 -6.16
C PRO A 52 -2.24 -7.44 -6.53
N PRO A 53 -1.13 -7.36 -7.29
CA PRO A 53 -0.59 -6.07 -7.73
C PRO A 53 -1.46 -5.27 -8.72
N MET A 54 -2.48 -5.89 -9.32
CA MET A 54 -3.45 -5.22 -10.20
C MET A 54 -4.73 -4.82 -9.47
N ALA A 55 -4.92 -5.29 -8.23
CA ALA A 55 -6.06 -4.96 -7.41
C ALA A 55 -6.01 -3.49 -6.96
N TYR A 56 -7.19 -2.91 -6.79
CA TYR A 56 -7.33 -1.51 -6.39
C TYR A 56 -7.52 -1.35 -4.89
N ASP A 57 -8.07 -2.36 -4.22
CA ASP A 57 -8.43 -2.32 -2.81
C ASP A 57 -7.19 -2.37 -1.89
N VAL A 58 -7.34 -1.74 -0.73
CA VAL A 58 -6.30 -1.65 0.29
C VAL A 58 -5.91 -3.03 0.85
N SER A 59 -6.84 -4.00 0.88
CA SER A 59 -6.59 -5.32 1.45
C SER A 59 -5.57 -6.10 0.60
N ASN A 60 -5.72 -6.11 -0.73
CA ASN A 60 -4.71 -6.63 -1.64
C ASN A 60 -3.40 -5.86 -1.56
N TYR A 61 -3.46 -4.53 -1.46
CA TYR A 61 -2.26 -3.70 -1.29
C TYR A 61 -1.49 -4.05 0.00
N ALA A 62 -2.19 -4.38 1.09
CA ALA A 62 -1.58 -4.83 2.35
C ALA A 62 -0.79 -6.13 2.17
N THR A 63 -1.25 -7.07 1.33
CA THR A 63 -0.52 -8.31 1.02
C THR A 63 0.84 -8.09 0.34
N LEU A 64 1.07 -6.89 -0.21
CA LEU A 64 2.37 -6.50 -0.79
C LEU A 64 3.41 -6.14 0.28
N GLY A 65 3.05 -6.10 1.57
CA GLY A 65 3.95 -5.75 2.67
C GLY A 65 4.47 -4.32 2.62
N LEU A 66 3.68 -3.42 2.02
CA LEU A 66 4.04 -2.01 1.87
C LEU A 66 3.53 -1.15 3.04
N LEU A 67 2.46 -1.62 3.70
CA LEU A 67 1.86 -0.96 4.86
C LEU A 67 2.54 -1.44 6.14
N SER A 68 2.81 -0.50 7.04
CA SER A 68 3.23 -0.75 8.42
C SER A 68 2.06 -1.09 9.32
N ALA A 69 0.87 -0.55 9.02
CA ALA A 69 -0.37 -0.93 9.69
C ALA A 69 -1.57 -0.77 8.74
N LEU A 70 -2.57 -1.62 8.95
CA LEU A 70 -3.90 -1.53 8.35
C LEU A 70 -4.89 -1.47 9.51
N LEU A 71 -5.60 -0.36 9.64
CA LEU A 71 -6.46 -0.09 10.80
C LEU A 71 -7.93 -0.29 10.46
N ASP A 72 -8.64 -1.06 11.25
CA ASP A 72 -10.09 -1.12 11.23
C ASP A 72 -10.65 0.08 12.01
N ILE A 73 -11.32 0.99 11.31
CA ILE A 73 -11.93 2.20 11.87
C ILE A 73 -13.43 2.09 11.67
N ASN A 74 -14.23 2.35 12.71
CA ASN A 74 -15.68 2.13 12.67
C ASN A 74 -16.37 3.04 11.65
N ASN A 75 -16.09 4.34 11.71
CA ASN A 75 -16.60 5.32 10.74
C ASN A 75 -15.52 6.34 10.43
N PRO A 76 -14.72 6.16 9.36
CA PRO A 76 -13.66 7.08 8.99
C PRO A 76 -14.12 8.53 8.78
N ASP A 77 -15.38 8.75 8.36
CA ASP A 77 -15.95 10.07 8.13
C ASP A 77 -16.48 10.73 9.41
N ALA A 78 -16.70 9.96 10.48
CA ALA A 78 -17.10 10.44 11.80
C ALA A 78 -16.49 9.55 12.90
N PRO A 79 -15.16 9.62 13.11
CA PRO A 79 -14.47 8.74 14.05
C PRO A 79 -14.88 9.08 15.49
N ASP A 80 -15.03 8.05 16.31
CA ASP A 80 -15.24 8.22 17.75
C ASP A 80 -13.92 8.40 18.52
N ASP A 81 -14.00 8.61 19.83
CA ASP A 81 -12.81 8.79 20.68
C ASP A 81 -11.88 7.57 20.67
N HIS A 82 -12.43 6.37 20.45
CA HIS A 82 -11.67 5.14 20.37
C HIS A 82 -10.89 5.09 19.04
N ASP A 83 -11.54 5.37 17.91
CA ASP A 83 -10.92 5.47 16.59
C ASP A 83 -9.79 6.51 16.60
N LEU A 84 -10.03 7.69 17.17
CA LEU A 84 -9.03 8.76 17.31
C LEU A 84 -7.82 8.31 18.16
N SER A 85 -8.09 7.59 19.24
CA SER A 85 -7.04 7.04 20.11
C SER A 85 -6.21 5.98 19.40
N LEU A 86 -6.85 5.07 18.65
CA LEU A 86 -6.19 4.02 17.86
C LEU A 86 -5.26 4.63 16.80
N VAL A 87 -5.75 5.60 16.04
CA VAL A 87 -4.94 6.31 15.02
C VAL A 87 -3.78 7.05 15.67
N SER A 88 -4.05 7.79 16.75
CA SER A 88 -3.02 8.58 17.45
C SER A 88 -1.90 7.70 18.02
N ASN A 89 -2.23 6.55 18.59
CA ASN A 89 -1.25 5.60 19.12
C ASN A 89 -0.44 4.97 17.99
N THR A 90 -1.11 4.51 16.92
CA THR A 90 -0.43 3.93 15.75
C THR A 90 0.55 4.92 15.11
N LEU A 91 0.18 6.20 15.04
CA LEU A 91 1.07 7.25 14.54
C LEU A 91 2.31 7.44 15.44
N ARG A 92 2.15 7.46 16.77
CA ARG A 92 3.28 7.57 17.70
C ARG A 92 4.25 6.40 17.54
N ASP A 93 3.71 5.18 17.45
CA ASP A 93 4.50 3.97 17.30
C ASP A 93 5.25 3.98 15.96
N ALA A 94 4.57 4.34 14.87
CA ALA A 94 5.19 4.46 13.55
C ALA A 94 6.29 5.54 13.49
N ILE A 95 6.10 6.67 14.19
CA ILE A 95 7.12 7.72 14.30
C ILE A 95 8.32 7.22 15.11
N ALA A 96 8.10 6.54 16.23
CA ALA A 96 9.16 5.98 17.05
C ALA A 96 9.97 4.95 16.25
N ASP A 97 9.29 4.04 15.54
CA ASP A 97 9.93 3.03 14.70
C ASP A 97 10.71 3.66 13.52
N ALA A 98 10.15 4.67 12.84
CA ALA A 98 10.82 5.40 11.77
C ALA A 98 12.12 6.10 12.20
N ARG A 99 12.23 6.49 13.48
CA ARG A 99 13.44 7.09 14.04
C ARG A 99 14.57 6.08 14.27
N THR A 100 14.25 4.78 14.33
CA THR A 100 15.25 3.72 14.45
C THR A 100 15.86 3.35 13.09
N ASP A 101 15.04 3.32 12.03
CA ASP A 101 15.46 3.16 10.64
C ASP A 101 14.59 4.02 9.71
N ALA A 102 15.21 5.07 9.18
CA ALA A 102 14.61 6.01 8.24
C ALA A 102 14.59 5.49 6.79
N SER A 103 15.14 4.31 6.50
CA SER A 103 15.09 3.72 5.17
C SER A 103 13.70 3.14 4.84
N LEU A 104 13.51 2.73 3.58
CA LEU A 104 12.29 2.06 3.11
C LEU A 104 12.42 0.52 3.14
N LYS A 105 13.43 -0.03 3.84
CA LYS A 105 13.68 -1.49 3.89
C LYS A 105 12.54 -2.28 4.51
N CYS A 106 11.76 -1.66 5.41
CA CYS A 106 10.56 -2.26 6.00
C CYS A 106 9.56 -2.76 4.95
N ARG A 107 9.64 -2.26 3.71
CA ARG A 107 8.76 -2.62 2.60
C ARG A 107 9.20 -3.88 1.82
N LEU A 108 10.25 -4.59 2.23
CA LEU A 108 10.88 -5.68 1.46
C LEU A 108 10.59 -7.11 1.97
N GLY A 109 9.76 -7.27 3.01
CA GLY A 109 9.58 -8.57 3.68
C GLY A 109 8.47 -9.48 3.14
N ALA A 110 7.53 -8.98 2.35
CA ALA A 110 6.38 -9.79 1.93
C ALA A 110 6.67 -10.76 0.78
N GLU A 111 5.99 -11.90 0.78
CA GLU A 111 6.04 -12.94 -0.26
C GLU A 111 5.77 -12.36 -1.66
N ASN A 112 4.75 -11.52 -1.80
CA ASN A 112 4.40 -10.85 -3.06
C ASN A 112 5.50 -9.88 -3.57
N ARG A 113 6.53 -9.63 -2.76
CA ARG A 113 7.71 -8.84 -3.11
C ARG A 113 9.02 -9.63 -3.04
N ARG A 114 8.99 -10.95 -2.91
CA ARG A 114 10.21 -11.79 -2.87
C ARG A 114 11.18 -11.50 -4.01
N SER A 115 10.68 -11.26 -5.22
CA SER A 115 11.52 -10.92 -6.38
C SER A 115 12.20 -9.56 -6.23
N SER A 116 11.56 -8.59 -5.56
CA SER A 116 12.17 -7.30 -5.23
C SER A 116 13.37 -7.46 -4.29
N GLN A 117 13.28 -8.38 -3.33
CA GLN A 117 14.38 -8.70 -2.42
C GLN A 117 15.51 -9.43 -3.17
N LEU A 118 15.18 -10.48 -3.94
CA LEU A 118 16.14 -11.26 -4.71
C LEU A 118 16.97 -10.40 -5.67
N VAL A 119 16.35 -9.46 -6.38
CA VAL A 119 17.08 -8.54 -7.27
C VAL A 119 18.13 -7.73 -6.50
N ARG A 120 17.79 -7.21 -5.32
CA ARG A 120 18.75 -6.45 -4.48
C ARG A 120 19.91 -7.31 -4.01
N ASP A 121 19.64 -8.56 -3.64
CA ASP A 121 20.67 -9.48 -3.17
C ASP A 121 21.63 -9.87 -4.31
N ARG A 122 21.10 -10.11 -5.51
CA ARG A 122 21.91 -10.34 -6.71
C ARG A 122 22.75 -9.12 -7.08
N MET A 123 22.17 -7.92 -7.03
CA MET A 123 22.93 -6.68 -7.26
C MET A 123 24.08 -6.56 -6.26
N ARG A 124 23.84 -6.80 -4.96
CA ARG A 124 24.90 -6.74 -3.94
C ARG A 124 26.01 -7.77 -4.15
N ALA A 125 25.68 -8.97 -4.63
CA ALA A 125 26.66 -10.02 -4.89
C ALA A 125 27.53 -9.76 -6.12
N SER A 126 27.12 -8.85 -7.01
CA SER A 126 27.80 -8.53 -8.27
C SER A 126 28.29 -7.09 -8.37
N TRP A 127 28.16 -6.31 -7.29
CA TRP A 127 28.61 -4.92 -7.19
C TRP A 127 30.00 -4.88 -6.56
#